data_AF-A0A838UNH1-F1
#
_entry.id   AF-A0A838UNH1-F1
#
_cell.length_a   1.000
_cell.length_b   1.000
_cell.length_c   1.000
_cell.angle_alpha   90.00
_cell.angle_beta   90.00
_cell.angle_gamma   90.00
#
_symmetry.space_group_name_H-M   'P 1'
#
loop_
_entity.id
_entity.type
_entity.pdbx_description
1 polymer ?
#
loop_
_entity_poly.entity_id
_entity_poly.type
_entity_poly.pdbx_seq_one_letter_code
_entity_poly.pdbx_strand_id
1 'polypeptide(L)'
;MSHPDCQLAEMPAPMNLRQACAYLARLRVPSSHADALERLTRWRDSLTLLALYQTNFPTEFAHSQADLLAEPEDPFGPREREFFNLVERHLFYFNQDGYIETCADAWSLAFPIPKLGVEICMCSDTFAQHSLGWQLLLLLAGYTSATTEDLDVAPEVRAVLAPLLDAPLPPGRLDWQRFTDLSLAHPTLGQRLIDAMTVLDRSTGNLYLDQECCDDYEEAFWSQEWIDRLTRVFAEAEAIMADADAFVDWLAADPVSCMQEVTTIWYAAFQSHP
;
A
#
# COMPACT_ATOMS: atom_id res chain seq x y z
N MET A 1 -29.91 -56.12 -3.85
CA MET A 1 -29.15 -54.99 -4.44
C MET A 1 -29.98 -53.75 -4.21
N SER A 2 -29.69 -53.03 -3.12
CA SER A 2 -30.38 -51.80 -2.74
C SER A 2 -29.58 -50.64 -3.31
N HIS A 3 -30.23 -49.80 -4.11
CA HIS A 3 -29.66 -48.50 -4.50
C HIS A 3 -29.57 -47.62 -3.26
N PRO A 4 -28.43 -46.95 -3.00
CA PRO A 4 -28.32 -46.01 -1.90
C PRO A 4 -29.03 -44.71 -2.25
N ASP A 5 -29.63 -44.14 -1.21
CA ASP A 5 -30.42 -42.92 -1.14
C ASP A 5 -29.89 -41.76 -1.98
N CYS A 6 -30.73 -41.29 -2.90
CA CYS A 6 -30.66 -39.92 -3.41
C CYS A 6 -31.18 -39.01 -2.29
N GLN A 7 -30.28 -38.60 -1.38
CA GLN A 7 -30.58 -37.52 -0.45
C GLN A 7 -30.74 -36.25 -1.28
N LEU A 8 -31.99 -35.84 -1.47
CA LEU A 8 -32.34 -34.50 -1.91
C LEU A 8 -31.60 -33.52 -1.00
N ALA A 9 -30.63 -32.81 -1.57
CA ALA A 9 -29.99 -31.68 -0.90
C ALA A 9 -31.08 -30.80 -0.30
N GLU A 10 -30.93 -30.44 0.98
CA GLU A 10 -31.85 -29.54 1.68
C GLU A 10 -32.13 -28.32 0.79
N MET A 11 -33.40 -28.11 0.44
CA MET A 11 -33.79 -26.92 -0.29
C MET A 11 -33.41 -25.70 0.56
N PRO A 12 -32.78 -24.66 -0.02
CA PRO A 12 -32.52 -23.43 0.71
C PRO A 12 -33.84 -22.89 1.26
N ALA A 13 -33.79 -22.34 2.48
CA ALA A 13 -34.95 -21.78 3.16
C ALA A 13 -35.75 -20.86 2.22
N PRO A 14 -37.09 -20.86 2.29
CA PRO A 14 -37.91 -20.05 1.39
C PRO A 14 -37.50 -18.58 1.48
N MET A 15 -37.07 -18.03 0.34
CA MET A 15 -36.67 -16.62 0.23
C MET A 15 -37.79 -15.72 0.76
N ASN A 16 -37.45 -14.78 1.63
CA ASN A 16 -38.40 -13.76 2.04
C ASN A 16 -38.69 -12.80 0.86
N LEU A 17 -39.78 -12.04 0.95
CA LEU A 17 -40.23 -11.16 -0.14
C LEU A 17 -39.13 -10.18 -0.61
N ARG A 18 -38.31 -9.66 0.30
CA ARG A 18 -37.20 -8.76 -0.03
C ARG A 18 -36.12 -9.47 -0.85
N GLN A 19 -35.74 -10.68 -0.43
CA GLN A 19 -34.78 -11.54 -1.15
C GLN A 19 -35.31 -11.93 -2.53
N ALA A 20 -36.59 -12.30 -2.63
CA ALA A 20 -37.22 -12.63 -3.91
C ALA A 20 -37.30 -11.42 -4.86
N CYS A 21 -37.64 -10.23 -4.34
CA CYS A 21 -37.66 -9.00 -5.13
C CYS A 21 -36.25 -8.59 -5.60
N ALA A 22 -35.24 -8.70 -4.74
CA ALA A 22 -33.84 -8.44 -5.10
C ALA A 22 -33.38 -9.44 -6.19
N TYR A 23 -33.68 -10.73 -6.01
CA TYR A 23 -33.36 -11.77 -6.99
C TYR A 23 -34.03 -11.53 -8.35
N LEU A 24 -35.31 -11.17 -8.38
CA LEU A 24 -36.03 -10.88 -9.62
C LEU A 24 -35.57 -9.57 -10.26
N ALA A 25 -35.22 -8.55 -9.47
CA ALA A 25 -34.62 -7.33 -9.98
C ALA A 25 -33.29 -7.63 -10.69
N ARG A 26 -32.48 -8.54 -10.13
CA ARG A 26 -31.24 -9.03 -10.75
C ARG A 26 -31.47 -9.80 -12.06
N LEU A 27 -32.67 -10.32 -12.32
CA LEU A 27 -33.01 -11.04 -13.55
C LEU A 27 -33.74 -10.19 -14.60
N ARG A 28 -33.94 -8.89 -14.34
CA ARG A 28 -34.60 -8.00 -15.31
C ARG A 28 -33.79 -7.94 -16.60
N VAL A 29 -34.48 -8.11 -17.73
CA VAL A 29 -33.88 -7.94 -19.05
C VAL A 29 -33.58 -6.45 -19.24
N PRO A 30 -32.36 -6.08 -19.67
CA PRO A 30 -32.01 -4.69 -19.96
C PRO A 30 -32.99 -4.05 -20.95
N SER A 31 -33.41 -2.82 -20.67
CA SER A 31 -34.37 -2.07 -21.50
C SER A 31 -33.73 -1.35 -22.68
N SER A 32 -32.41 -1.17 -22.66
CA SER A 32 -31.63 -0.49 -23.69
C SER A 32 -30.39 -1.31 -24.08
N HIS A 33 -29.82 -1.01 -25.26
CA HIS A 33 -28.54 -1.62 -25.67
C HIS A 33 -27.38 -1.21 -24.76
N ALA A 34 -27.39 0.02 -24.22
CA ALA A 34 -26.36 0.50 -23.31
C ALA A 34 -26.40 -0.29 -21.99
N ASP A 35 -27.59 -0.43 -21.39
CA ASP A 35 -27.83 -1.21 -20.18
C ASP A 35 -27.41 -2.68 -20.38
N ALA A 36 -27.68 -3.23 -21.58
CA ALA A 36 -27.29 -4.59 -21.92
C ALA A 36 -25.78 -4.77 -21.99
N LEU A 37 -25.08 -3.82 -22.63
CA LEU A 37 -23.62 -3.86 -22.75
C LEU A 37 -22.92 -3.67 -21.40
N GLU A 38 -23.39 -2.72 -20.60
CA GLU A 38 -22.89 -2.48 -19.24
C GLU A 38 -23.01 -3.74 -18.38
N ARG A 39 -24.20 -4.37 -18.41
CA ARG A 39 -24.44 -5.59 -17.65
C ARG A 39 -23.60 -6.77 -18.12
N LEU A 40 -23.46 -6.96 -19.44
CA LEU A 40 -22.61 -8.03 -19.98
C LEU A 40 -21.13 -7.79 -19.64
N THR A 41 -20.68 -6.54 -19.65
CA THR A 41 -19.34 -6.15 -19.20
C THR A 41 -19.14 -6.52 -17.73
N ARG A 42 -20.07 -6.14 -16.85
CA ARG A 42 -20.02 -6.48 -15.43
C ARG A 42 -20.01 -7.99 -15.17
N TRP A 43 -20.80 -8.76 -15.93
CA TRP A 43 -20.79 -10.23 -15.82
C TRP A 43 -19.49 -10.85 -16.29
N ARG A 44 -18.91 -10.38 -17.40
CA ARG A 44 -17.60 -10.82 -17.85
C ARG A 44 -16.55 -10.54 -16.78
N ASP A 45 -16.55 -9.34 -16.21
CA ASP A 45 -15.57 -8.90 -15.23
C ASP A 45 -15.70 -9.68 -13.91
N SER A 46 -16.94 -9.95 -13.48
CA SER A 46 -17.24 -10.86 -12.36
C SER A 46 -16.69 -12.27 -12.59
N LEU A 47 -16.88 -12.83 -13.79
CA LEU A 47 -16.31 -14.13 -14.15
C LEU A 47 -14.77 -14.11 -14.12
N THR A 48 -14.13 -13.01 -14.53
CA THR A 48 -12.68 -12.83 -14.40
C THR A 48 -12.25 -12.92 -12.94
N LEU A 49 -12.90 -12.17 -12.04
CA LEU A 49 -12.59 -12.18 -10.61
C LEU A 49 -12.79 -13.56 -9.98
N LEU A 50 -13.90 -14.24 -10.29
CA LEU A 50 -14.17 -15.58 -9.77
C LEU A 50 -13.18 -16.63 -10.29
N ALA A 51 -12.72 -16.50 -11.54
CA ALA A 51 -11.67 -17.35 -12.09
C ALA A 51 -10.32 -17.11 -11.39
N LEU A 52 -9.98 -15.87 -11.06
CA LEU A 52 -8.80 -15.54 -10.27
C LEU A 52 -8.91 -16.09 -8.85
N TYR A 53 -10.07 -15.99 -8.21
CA TYR A 53 -10.33 -16.59 -6.90
C TYR A 53 -10.10 -18.11 -6.95
N GLN A 54 -10.72 -18.80 -7.90
CA GLN A 54 -10.56 -20.24 -8.04
C GLN A 54 -9.09 -20.66 -8.31
N THR A 55 -8.34 -19.83 -9.04
CA THR A 55 -6.93 -20.11 -9.37
C THR A 55 -6.01 -19.92 -8.15
N ASN A 56 -6.16 -18.82 -7.41
CA ASN A 56 -5.24 -18.44 -6.34
C ASN A 56 -5.61 -19.06 -4.99
N PHE A 57 -6.89 -19.33 -4.75
CA PHE A 57 -7.41 -19.89 -3.49
C PHE A 57 -8.42 -21.02 -3.76
N PRO A 58 -7.99 -22.12 -4.40
CA PRO A 58 -8.90 -23.17 -4.86
C PRO A 58 -9.64 -23.86 -3.71
N THR A 59 -9.01 -23.98 -2.53
CA THR A 59 -9.62 -24.62 -1.36
C THR A 59 -10.73 -23.73 -0.80
N GLU A 60 -10.45 -22.45 -0.60
CA GLU A 60 -11.39 -21.45 -0.10
C GLU A 60 -12.56 -21.28 -1.07
N PHE A 61 -12.28 -21.20 -2.37
CA PHE A 61 -13.31 -21.14 -3.41
C PHE A 61 -14.24 -22.35 -3.40
N ALA A 62 -13.70 -23.56 -3.25
CA ALA A 62 -14.49 -24.79 -3.23
C ALA A 62 -15.38 -24.91 -1.97
N HIS A 63 -14.97 -24.32 -0.85
CA HIS A 63 -15.73 -24.35 0.40
C HIS A 63 -16.64 -23.13 0.59
N SER A 64 -16.47 -22.07 -0.21
CA SER A 64 -17.26 -20.85 -0.13
C SER A 64 -18.77 -21.13 -0.24
N GLN A 65 -19.51 -20.62 0.74
CA GLN A 65 -20.98 -20.60 0.76
C GLN A 65 -21.54 -19.22 0.39
N ALA A 66 -20.66 -18.26 0.06
CA ALA A 66 -21.09 -16.93 -0.34
C ALA A 66 -21.85 -16.95 -1.66
N ASP A 67 -22.85 -16.09 -1.77
CA ASP A 67 -23.65 -15.93 -2.97
C ASP A 67 -22.80 -15.33 -4.10
N LEU A 68 -23.13 -15.71 -5.33
CA LEU A 68 -22.44 -15.23 -6.53
C LEU A 68 -22.94 -13.85 -6.96
N LEU A 69 -24.17 -13.51 -6.56
CA LEU A 69 -24.84 -12.30 -7.04
C LEU A 69 -24.67 -11.14 -6.05
N ALA A 70 -24.24 -9.99 -6.57
CA ALA A 70 -24.19 -8.73 -5.81
C ALA A 70 -25.59 -8.23 -5.42
N GLU A 71 -25.73 -7.64 -4.23
CA GLU A 71 -26.91 -6.85 -3.88
C GLU A 71 -27.03 -5.63 -4.81
N PRO A 72 -28.25 -5.11 -5.07
CA PRO A 72 -28.44 -4.01 -6.01
C PRO A 72 -27.62 -2.75 -5.70
N GLU A 73 -27.32 -2.52 -4.42
CA GLU A 73 -26.56 -1.36 -3.93
C GLU A 73 -25.04 -1.62 -3.89
N ASP A 74 -24.61 -2.85 -4.17
CA ASP A 74 -23.21 -3.24 -4.11
C ASP A 74 -22.61 -3.42 -5.51
N PRO A 75 -21.40 -2.91 -5.76
CA PRO A 75 -20.69 -3.18 -7.01
C PRO A 75 -20.25 -4.66 -7.10
N PHE A 76 -19.93 -5.31 -5.97
CA PHE A 76 -19.39 -6.67 -5.94
C PHE A 76 -20.26 -7.68 -5.19
N GLY A 77 -20.25 -8.91 -5.67
CA GLY A 77 -20.87 -10.07 -5.03
C GLY A 77 -20.19 -10.43 -3.69
N PRO A 78 -20.91 -11.09 -2.78
CA PRO A 78 -20.31 -11.61 -1.54
C PRO A 78 -19.08 -12.49 -1.81
N ARG A 79 -19.12 -13.35 -2.84
CA ARG A 79 -17.99 -14.23 -3.18
C ARG A 79 -16.79 -13.49 -3.78
N GLU A 80 -17.01 -12.38 -4.49
CA GLU A 80 -15.93 -11.51 -4.97
C GLU A 80 -15.25 -10.77 -3.82
N ARG A 81 -16.04 -10.35 -2.82
CA ARG A 81 -15.50 -9.75 -1.60
C ARG A 81 -14.71 -10.76 -0.75
N GLU A 82 -15.10 -12.03 -0.71
CA GLU A 82 -14.25 -13.07 -0.10
C GLU A 82 -12.88 -13.14 -0.78
N PHE A 83 -12.85 -13.11 -2.12
CA PHE A 83 -11.61 -13.09 -2.87
C PHE A 83 -10.74 -11.87 -2.52
N PHE A 84 -11.31 -10.67 -2.53
CA PHE A 84 -10.60 -9.45 -2.17
C PHE A 84 -9.98 -9.51 -0.77
N ASN A 85 -10.74 -10.01 0.23
CA ASN A 85 -10.23 -10.18 1.58
C ASN A 85 -9.06 -11.16 1.64
N LEU A 86 -9.09 -12.24 0.83
CA LEU A 86 -7.99 -13.20 0.76
C LEU A 86 -6.76 -12.60 0.08
N VAL A 87 -6.93 -11.83 -0.99
CA VAL A 87 -5.84 -11.12 -1.67
C VAL A 87 -5.15 -10.16 -0.70
N GLU A 88 -5.92 -9.29 -0.03
CA GLU A 88 -5.36 -8.29 0.88
C GLU A 88 -4.69 -8.91 2.11
N ARG A 89 -5.20 -10.06 2.57
CA ARG A 89 -4.64 -10.77 3.72
C ARG A 89 -3.40 -11.61 3.41
N HIS A 90 -3.28 -12.16 2.20
CA HIS A 90 -2.31 -13.20 1.90
C HIS A 90 -1.35 -12.87 0.76
N LEU A 91 -1.68 -11.91 -0.11
CA LEU A 91 -0.92 -11.64 -1.32
C LEU A 91 -0.35 -10.22 -1.33
N PHE A 92 -1.20 -9.20 -1.34
CA PHE A 92 -0.76 -7.81 -1.38
C PHE A 92 -1.85 -6.83 -0.94
N TYR A 93 -1.44 -5.71 -0.36
CA TYR A 93 -2.34 -4.61 -0.03
C TYR A 93 -2.79 -3.85 -1.28
N PHE A 94 -4.10 -3.55 -1.37
CA PHE A 94 -4.64 -2.74 -2.46
C PHE A 94 -5.75 -1.76 -2.04
N ASN A 95 -6.01 -1.60 -0.73
CA ASN A 95 -7.07 -0.75 -0.18
C ASN A 95 -8.45 -1.17 -0.69
N GLN A 96 -8.89 -2.36 -0.27
CA GLN A 96 -10.17 -2.94 -0.69
C GLN A 96 -11.34 -1.97 -0.53
N ASP A 97 -11.44 -1.29 0.62
CA ASP A 97 -12.58 -0.42 0.92
C ASP A 97 -12.63 0.78 -0.04
N GLY A 98 -11.50 1.46 -0.27
CA GLY A 98 -11.41 2.56 -1.23
C GLY A 98 -11.70 2.11 -2.68
N TYR A 99 -11.28 0.90 -3.06
CA TYR A 99 -11.59 0.33 -4.37
C TYR A 99 -13.10 0.04 -4.53
N ILE A 100 -13.74 -0.54 -3.51
CA ILE A 100 -15.18 -0.83 -3.51
C ILE A 100 -15.99 0.46 -3.62
N GLU A 101 -15.62 1.50 -2.84
CA GLU A 101 -16.28 2.81 -2.90
C GLU A 101 -16.17 3.43 -4.30
N THR A 102 -14.98 3.42 -4.90
CA THR A 102 -14.76 3.94 -6.26
C THR A 102 -15.61 3.18 -7.29
N CYS A 103 -15.70 1.86 -7.18
CA CYS A 103 -16.50 1.03 -8.09
C CYS A 103 -18.00 1.18 -7.91
N ALA A 104 -18.47 1.70 -6.78
CA ALA A 104 -19.89 2.01 -6.56
C ALA A 104 -20.33 3.18 -7.45
N ASP A 105 -19.43 4.15 -7.69
CA ASP A 105 -19.67 5.30 -8.56
C ASP A 105 -19.34 4.98 -10.04
N ALA A 106 -18.24 4.27 -10.29
CA ALA A 106 -17.79 3.91 -11.62
C ALA A 106 -17.08 2.54 -11.63
N TRP A 107 -17.78 1.52 -12.16
CA TRP A 107 -17.24 0.16 -12.27
C TRP A 107 -15.92 0.11 -13.05
N SER A 108 -14.91 -0.55 -12.47
CA SER A 108 -13.61 -0.76 -13.11
C SER A 108 -12.96 -2.07 -12.66
N LEU A 109 -12.24 -2.74 -13.57
CA LEU A 109 -11.30 -3.82 -13.22
C LEU A 109 -9.89 -3.29 -12.91
N ALA A 110 -9.66 -1.99 -13.12
CA ALA A 110 -8.46 -1.32 -12.68
C ALA A 110 -8.62 -0.91 -11.21
N PHE A 111 -7.58 -1.10 -10.41
CA PHE A 111 -7.53 -0.64 -9.02
C PHE A 111 -6.22 0.14 -8.79
N PRO A 112 -6.26 1.19 -7.96
CA PRO A 112 -5.05 1.94 -7.63
C PRO A 112 -4.14 1.08 -6.75
N ILE A 113 -2.83 1.14 -7.01
CA ILE A 113 -1.82 0.58 -6.11
C ILE A 113 -1.64 1.58 -4.96
N PRO A 114 -1.94 1.22 -3.70
CA PRO A 114 -1.77 2.14 -2.57
C PRO A 114 -0.29 2.44 -2.29
N LYS A 115 -0.06 3.55 -1.59
CA LYS A 115 1.26 3.95 -1.14
C LYS A 115 1.55 3.31 0.22
N LEU A 116 2.72 2.69 0.35
CA LEU A 116 3.25 2.14 1.60
C LEU A 116 4.46 2.95 2.12
N GLY A 117 5.14 3.70 1.25
CA GLY A 117 6.30 4.52 1.62
C GLY A 117 5.96 5.73 2.49
N VAL A 118 6.99 6.53 2.80
CA VAL A 118 6.83 7.73 3.62
C VAL A 118 6.03 8.77 2.84
N GLU A 119 4.91 9.22 3.41
CA GLU A 119 4.08 10.25 2.81
C GLU A 119 4.77 11.62 2.91
N ILE A 120 5.36 12.05 1.79
CA ILE A 120 5.98 13.37 1.63
C ILE A 120 5.09 14.19 0.69
N CYS A 121 4.07 14.86 1.24
CA CYS A 121 3.15 15.77 0.54
C CYS A 121 3.44 17.20 0.96
N MET A 122 3.79 18.08 0.03
CA MET A 122 3.87 19.53 0.33
C MET A 122 2.49 20.20 0.52
N CYS A 123 1.44 19.41 0.39
CA CYS A 123 0.04 19.76 0.26
C CYS A 123 -0.79 19.40 1.49
N SER A 124 -0.26 18.55 2.36
CA SER A 124 -0.84 18.14 3.63
C SER A 124 0.22 18.22 4.72
N ASP A 125 -0.14 18.69 5.91
CA ASP A 125 0.75 18.72 7.06
C ASP A 125 0.87 17.29 7.64
N THR A 126 1.66 16.48 6.95
CA THR A 126 1.93 15.07 7.29
C THR A 126 3.15 14.92 8.20
N PHE A 127 3.96 15.97 8.33
CA PHE A 127 5.18 15.94 9.14
C PHE A 127 4.91 15.46 10.58
N ALA A 128 3.92 16.04 11.24
CA ALA A 128 3.56 15.70 12.62
C ALA A 128 2.99 14.27 12.79
N GLN A 129 2.59 13.61 11.70
CA GLN A 129 2.01 12.26 11.72
C GLN A 129 3.08 11.17 11.65
N HIS A 130 4.28 11.51 11.19
CA HIS A 130 5.42 10.60 11.11
C HIS A 130 6.05 10.35 12.47
N SER A 131 6.71 9.19 12.63
CA SER A 131 7.51 8.91 13.83
C SER A 131 8.67 9.89 13.95
N LEU A 132 9.20 10.08 15.17
CA LEU A 132 10.33 10.99 15.40
C LEU A 132 11.52 10.68 14.49
N GLY A 133 11.87 9.40 14.30
CA GLY A 133 12.99 9.02 13.43
C GLY A 133 12.77 9.44 11.97
N TRP A 134 11.55 9.27 11.44
CA TRP A 134 11.20 9.75 10.11
C TRP A 134 11.22 11.29 10.02
N GLN A 135 10.70 11.99 11.04
CA GLN A 135 10.77 13.46 11.12
C GLN A 135 12.21 13.97 11.06
N LEU A 136 13.14 13.33 11.79
CA LEU A 136 14.56 13.68 11.79
C LEU A 136 15.19 13.50 10.40
N LEU A 137 14.90 12.41 9.71
CA LEU A 137 15.41 12.17 8.36
C LEU A 137 14.79 13.12 7.32
N LEU A 138 13.50 13.44 7.44
CA LEU A 138 12.83 14.43 6.59
C LEU A 138 13.46 15.82 6.72
N LEU A 139 13.77 16.24 7.94
CA LEU A 139 14.51 17.48 8.22
C LEU A 139 15.92 17.43 7.63
N LEU A 140 16.65 16.33 7.84
CA LEU A 140 18.02 16.14 7.34
C LEU A 140 18.08 16.21 5.81
N ALA A 141 17.14 15.55 5.14
CA ALA A 141 17.05 15.48 3.68
C ALA A 141 16.49 16.76 3.05
N GLY A 142 15.83 17.62 3.84
CA GLY A 142 15.18 18.83 3.35
C GLY A 142 13.91 18.55 2.54
N TYR A 143 13.22 17.43 2.78
CA TYR A 143 11.96 17.07 2.10
C TYR A 143 10.72 17.68 2.76
N THR A 144 10.89 18.52 3.79
CA THR A 144 9.82 19.20 4.50
C THR A 144 10.16 20.68 4.67
N SER A 145 9.12 21.52 4.78
CA SER A 145 9.26 22.91 5.22
C SER A 145 9.25 23.06 6.75
N ALA A 146 9.02 21.97 7.48
CA ALA A 146 9.12 21.94 8.93
C ALA A 146 10.56 22.23 9.38
N THR A 147 10.68 22.60 10.64
CA THR A 147 11.93 22.93 11.31
C THR A 147 12.10 22.10 12.57
N THR A 148 13.25 22.18 13.21
CA THR A 148 13.46 21.52 14.51
C THR A 148 12.51 22.01 15.61
N GLU A 149 11.89 23.19 15.46
CA GLU A 149 10.86 23.70 16.39
C GLU A 149 9.55 22.91 16.35
N ASP A 150 9.26 22.25 15.24
CA ASP A 150 8.05 21.47 15.02
C ASP A 150 8.15 20.04 15.62
N LEU A 151 9.34 19.65 16.10
CA LEU A 151 9.57 18.35 16.75
C LEU A 151 8.96 18.32 18.16
N ASP A 152 8.18 17.28 18.45
CA ASP A 152 7.66 17.00 19.80
C ASP A 152 8.73 16.30 20.68
N VAL A 153 9.76 17.08 21.05
CA VAL A 153 10.86 16.64 21.91
C VAL A 153 11.15 17.69 22.99
N ALA A 154 11.84 17.26 24.05
CA ALA A 154 12.25 18.17 25.12
C ALA A 154 13.12 19.34 24.58
N PRO A 155 12.99 20.57 25.13
CA PRO A 155 13.74 21.73 24.65
C PRO A 155 15.26 21.53 24.64
N GLU A 156 15.80 20.76 25.59
CA GLU A 156 17.22 20.47 25.69
C GLU A 156 17.70 19.55 24.56
N VAL A 157 16.88 18.57 24.17
CA VAL A 157 17.14 17.68 23.03
C VAL A 157 17.07 18.49 21.73
N ARG A 158 16.03 19.32 21.58
CA ARG A 158 15.87 20.21 20.42
C ARG A 158 17.07 21.13 20.23
N ALA A 159 17.56 21.75 21.30
CA ALA A 159 18.71 22.66 21.24
C ALA A 159 20.00 21.98 20.71
N VAL A 160 20.14 20.66 20.90
CA VAL A 160 21.26 19.88 20.35
C VAL A 160 21.01 19.43 18.91
N LEU A 161 19.76 19.09 18.57
CA LEU A 161 19.38 18.68 17.21
C LEU A 161 19.38 19.83 16.21
N ALA A 162 18.96 21.04 16.61
CA ALA A 162 18.91 22.24 15.77
C ALA A 162 20.21 22.46 14.96
N PRO A 163 21.41 22.58 15.56
CA PRO A 163 22.64 22.78 14.80
C PRO A 163 23.03 21.58 13.91
N LEU A 164 22.48 20.38 14.15
CA LEU A 164 22.73 19.18 13.34
C LEU A 164 21.78 19.03 12.15
N LEU A 165 20.63 19.72 12.16
CA LEU A 165 19.59 19.58 11.14
C LEU A 165 19.39 20.87 10.35
N ASP A 166 19.51 22.02 11.02
CA ASP A 166 19.32 23.34 10.41
C ASP A 166 20.62 23.89 9.76
N ALA A 167 21.68 23.09 9.71
CA ALA A 167 22.92 23.49 9.06
C ALA A 167 22.69 23.66 7.55
N PRO A 168 23.13 24.78 6.93
CA PRO A 168 22.92 25.01 5.52
C PRO A 168 23.69 23.98 4.68
N LEU A 169 22.97 23.06 4.04
CA LEU A 169 23.53 22.13 3.09
C LEU A 169 24.00 22.89 1.83
N PRO A 170 25.21 22.63 1.30
CA PRO A 170 25.64 23.20 0.03
C PRO A 170 24.66 22.79 -1.08
N PRO A 171 24.22 23.72 -1.95
CA PRO A 171 23.24 23.39 -2.98
C PRO A 171 23.79 22.32 -3.93
N GLY A 172 23.10 21.17 -3.92
CA GLY A 172 23.09 20.16 -4.96
C GLY A 172 24.44 19.51 -5.30
N ARG A 173 24.92 18.60 -4.45
CA ARG A 173 25.26 17.19 -4.78
C ARG A 173 25.67 16.45 -3.50
N LEU A 174 24.72 15.81 -2.83
CA LEU A 174 25.10 14.65 -2.02
C LEU A 174 25.75 13.65 -2.99
N ASP A 175 27.01 13.29 -2.76
CA ASP A 175 27.63 12.21 -3.52
C ASP A 175 27.07 10.89 -3.00
N TRP A 176 26.04 10.37 -3.68
CA TRP A 176 25.34 9.14 -3.30
C TRP A 176 26.27 7.91 -3.23
N GLN A 177 27.26 7.83 -4.11
CA GLN A 177 28.23 6.74 -4.07
C GLN A 177 29.07 6.83 -2.81
N ARG A 178 29.59 8.03 -2.51
CA ARG A 178 30.36 8.25 -1.30
C ARG A 178 29.54 8.05 -0.02
N PHE A 179 28.29 8.51 -0.01
CA PHE A 179 27.36 8.27 1.09
C PHE A 179 27.18 6.78 1.35
N THR A 180 26.94 6.02 0.27
CA THR A 180 26.81 4.55 0.33
C THR A 180 28.07 3.90 0.90
N ASP A 181 29.25 4.25 0.37
CA ASP A 181 30.52 3.68 0.82
C ASP A 181 30.79 3.97 2.32
N LEU A 182 30.52 5.21 2.75
CA LEU A 182 30.67 5.61 4.16
C LEU A 182 29.66 4.92 5.07
N SER A 183 28.41 4.78 4.62
CA SER A 183 27.35 4.09 5.37
C SER A 183 27.68 2.62 5.57
N LEU A 184 28.08 1.92 4.50
CA LEU A 184 28.47 0.50 4.55
C LEU A 184 29.72 0.26 5.42
N ALA A 185 30.64 1.22 5.49
CA ALA A 185 31.80 1.13 6.36
C ALA A 185 31.46 1.35 7.85
N HIS A 186 30.29 1.90 8.16
CA HIS A 186 29.87 2.20 9.52
C HIS A 186 29.25 0.97 10.20
N PRO A 187 29.73 0.53 11.37
CA PRO A 187 29.32 -0.74 11.99
C PRO A 187 27.86 -0.78 12.43
N THR A 188 27.27 0.37 12.75
CA THR A 188 25.89 0.48 13.27
C THR A 188 24.88 0.87 12.20
N LEU A 189 25.29 1.72 11.23
CA LEU A 189 24.37 2.33 10.27
C LEU A 189 24.24 1.44 9.03
N GLY A 190 25.37 1.09 8.42
CA GLY A 190 25.44 0.05 7.39
C GLY A 190 24.45 0.26 6.24
N GLN A 191 23.79 -0.84 5.86
CA GLN A 191 22.76 -0.84 4.83
C GLN A 191 21.47 -0.12 5.27
N ARG A 192 21.16 -0.10 6.57
CA ARG A 192 19.87 0.42 7.08
C ARG A 192 19.68 1.92 6.83
N LEU A 193 20.75 2.71 6.98
CA LEU A 193 20.70 4.13 6.65
C LEU A 193 20.51 4.34 5.14
N ILE A 194 21.09 3.48 4.29
CA ILE A 194 20.88 3.54 2.84
C ILE A 194 19.42 3.25 2.53
N ASP A 195 18.88 2.14 3.04
CA ASP A 195 17.49 1.73 2.78
C ASP A 195 16.49 2.81 3.20
N ALA A 196 16.65 3.38 4.40
CA ALA A 196 15.79 4.46 4.89
C ALA A 196 15.86 5.72 4.01
N MET A 197 17.05 6.09 3.53
CA MET A 197 17.21 7.22 2.62
C MET A 197 16.64 6.95 1.23
N THR A 198 16.79 5.73 0.71
CA THR A 198 16.22 5.33 -0.59
C THR A 198 14.70 5.28 -0.55
N VAL A 199 14.10 4.87 0.57
CA VAL A 199 12.64 4.97 0.80
C VAL A 199 12.19 6.43 0.78
N LEU A 200 12.89 7.32 1.47
CA LEU A 200 12.57 8.76 1.49
C LEU A 200 12.70 9.43 0.12
N ASP A 201 13.76 9.07 -0.62
CA ASP A 201 14.02 9.59 -1.96
C ASP A 201 13.14 8.94 -3.04
N ARG A 202 12.32 7.93 -2.69
CA ARG A 202 11.45 7.20 -3.63
C ARG A 202 12.23 6.57 -4.80
N SER A 203 13.39 5.99 -4.49
CA SER A 203 14.29 5.40 -5.48
C SER A 203 14.56 3.92 -5.25
N THR A 204 13.60 3.21 -4.65
CA THR A 204 13.71 1.79 -4.27
C THR A 204 13.55 0.84 -5.47
N GLY A 205 12.98 1.31 -6.58
CA GLY A 205 12.50 0.51 -7.70
C GLY A 205 11.18 -0.21 -7.41
N ASN A 206 10.50 0.11 -6.30
CA ASN A 206 9.31 -0.60 -5.83
C ASN A 206 8.04 0.26 -6.00
N LEU A 207 7.02 -0.31 -6.65
CA LEU A 207 5.76 0.39 -6.98
C LEU A 207 4.98 0.88 -5.76
N TYR A 208 5.15 0.27 -4.59
CA TYR A 208 4.47 0.69 -3.36
C TYR A 208 5.20 1.84 -2.65
N LEU A 209 6.52 1.96 -2.85
CA LEU A 209 7.38 2.86 -2.09
C LEU A 209 7.75 4.12 -2.89
N ASP A 210 7.77 4.04 -4.22
CA ASP A 210 8.29 5.11 -5.08
C ASP A 210 7.22 6.07 -5.62
N GLN A 211 5.96 5.94 -5.19
CA GLN A 211 4.90 6.79 -5.75
C GLN A 211 5.02 8.25 -5.30
N GLU A 212 4.87 9.16 -6.26
CA GLU A 212 4.84 10.61 -6.01
C GLU A 212 3.60 11.04 -5.23
N CYS A 213 3.64 12.22 -4.61
CA CYS A 213 2.48 12.75 -3.91
C CYS A 213 1.48 13.41 -4.89
N CYS A 214 0.18 13.29 -4.58
CA CYS A 214 -0.97 13.79 -5.34
C CYS A 214 -1.18 13.11 -6.70
N ASP A 215 -2.39 12.57 -6.88
CA ASP A 215 -3.03 12.17 -8.14
C ASP A 215 -2.33 11.15 -9.08
N ASP A 216 -1.07 10.80 -8.86
CA ASP A 216 -0.32 9.82 -9.67
C ASP A 216 -0.28 8.45 -8.99
N TYR A 217 -1.45 7.80 -8.90
CA TYR A 217 -1.50 6.38 -8.55
C TYR A 217 -1.21 5.54 -9.79
N GLU A 218 -0.28 4.60 -9.65
CA GLU A 218 -0.20 3.53 -10.64
C GLU A 218 -1.45 2.65 -10.52
N GLU A 219 -2.07 2.35 -11.67
CA GLU A 219 -3.19 1.43 -11.74
C GLU A 219 -2.71 0.03 -12.10
N ALA A 220 -3.18 -0.95 -11.34
CA ALA A 220 -3.08 -2.36 -11.69
C ALA A 220 -4.44 -2.87 -12.20
N PHE A 221 -4.43 -4.02 -12.86
CA PHE A 221 -5.65 -4.65 -13.37
C PHE A 221 -5.79 -6.05 -12.77
N TRP A 222 -7.02 -6.49 -12.52
CA TRP A 222 -7.27 -7.87 -12.11
C TRP A 222 -6.87 -8.88 -13.19
N SER A 223 -5.68 -9.45 -13.06
CA SER A 223 -5.15 -10.54 -13.87
C SER A 223 -4.16 -11.37 -13.06
N GLN A 224 -3.88 -12.61 -13.50
CA GLN A 224 -2.89 -13.45 -12.81
C GLN A 224 -1.49 -12.81 -12.86
N GLU A 225 -1.11 -12.21 -13.99
CA GLU A 225 0.18 -11.53 -14.14
C GLU A 225 0.36 -10.40 -13.11
N TRP A 226 -0.68 -9.58 -12.92
CA TRP A 226 -0.65 -8.51 -11.92
C TRP A 226 -0.66 -9.06 -10.51
N ILE A 227 -1.44 -10.10 -10.22
CA ILE A 227 -1.42 -10.75 -8.90
C ILE A 227 -0.02 -11.27 -8.58
N ASP A 228 0.62 -12.00 -9.49
CA ASP A 228 1.97 -12.55 -9.28
C ASP A 228 2.99 -11.42 -9.10
N ARG A 229 2.90 -10.36 -9.92
CA ARG A 229 3.78 -9.20 -9.84
C ARG A 229 3.62 -8.48 -8.51
N LEU A 230 2.39 -8.12 -8.12
CA LEU A 230 2.12 -7.35 -6.91
C LEU A 230 2.41 -8.17 -5.65
N THR A 231 2.12 -9.47 -5.63
CA THR A 231 2.48 -10.33 -4.49
C THR A 231 3.98 -10.27 -4.21
N ARG A 232 4.82 -10.38 -5.25
CA ARG A 232 6.27 -10.30 -5.10
C ARG A 232 6.71 -8.89 -4.68
N VAL A 233 6.26 -7.87 -5.41
CA VAL A 233 6.71 -6.48 -5.19
C VAL A 233 6.24 -5.97 -3.82
N PHE A 234 5.06 -6.38 -3.35
CA PHE A 234 4.57 -6.04 -2.02
C PHE A 234 5.41 -6.68 -0.92
N ALA A 235 5.73 -7.98 -1.03
CA ALA A 235 6.60 -8.64 -0.06
C ALA A 235 8.01 -8.01 -0.01
N GLU A 236 8.54 -7.57 -1.16
CA GLU A 236 9.78 -6.78 -1.23
C GLU A 236 9.62 -5.43 -0.52
N ALA A 237 8.50 -4.74 -0.70
CA ALA A 237 8.21 -3.46 -0.06
C ALA A 237 8.12 -3.59 1.47
N GLU A 238 7.43 -4.63 1.96
CA GLU A 238 7.31 -4.91 3.40
C GLU A 238 8.69 -5.17 4.04
N ALA A 239 9.57 -5.89 3.35
CA ALA A 239 10.92 -6.14 3.84
C ALA A 239 11.73 -4.85 3.95
N ILE A 240 11.71 -4.01 2.89
CA ILE A 240 12.40 -2.71 2.88
C ILE A 240 11.86 -1.80 3.99
N MET A 241 10.54 -1.71 4.13
CA MET A 241 9.91 -0.90 5.17
C MET A 241 10.22 -1.40 6.57
N ALA A 242 10.22 -2.71 6.81
CA ALA A 242 10.57 -3.27 8.11
C ALA A 242 12.01 -2.93 8.52
N ASP A 243 12.96 -2.97 7.57
CA ASP A 243 14.35 -2.58 7.83
C ASP A 243 14.49 -1.07 8.06
N ALA A 244 13.76 -0.24 7.30
CA ALA A 244 13.73 1.20 7.46
C ALA A 244 13.07 1.63 8.78
N ASP A 245 11.97 0.99 9.17
CA ASP A 245 11.26 1.22 10.43
C ASP A 245 12.13 0.85 11.63
N ALA A 246 12.84 -0.28 11.56
CA ALA A 246 13.80 -0.66 12.60
C ALA A 246 14.95 0.38 12.74
N PHE A 247 15.32 1.04 11.65
CA PHE A 247 16.33 2.10 11.67
C PHE A 247 15.80 3.39 12.29
N VAL A 248 14.59 3.83 11.93
CA VAL A 248 14.01 5.05 12.50
C VAL A 248 13.61 4.87 13.96
N ASP A 249 13.26 3.66 14.39
CA ASP A 249 13.06 3.33 15.80
C ASP A 249 14.38 3.44 16.58
N TRP A 250 15.50 2.99 16.00
CA TRP A 250 16.82 3.17 16.58
C TRP A 250 17.19 4.66 16.70
N LEU A 251 16.89 5.47 15.67
CA LEU A 251 17.06 6.93 15.72
C LEU A 251 16.22 7.55 16.84
N ALA A 252 14.95 7.16 16.97
CA ALA A 252 14.03 7.72 17.94
C ALA A 252 14.39 7.36 19.40
N ALA A 253 15.07 6.22 19.62
CA ALA A 253 15.46 5.77 20.95
C ALA A 253 16.55 6.65 21.60
N ASP A 254 17.47 7.21 20.80
CA ASP A 254 18.49 8.17 21.25
C ASP A 254 18.78 9.22 20.15
N PRO A 255 17.85 10.16 19.93
CA PRO A 255 17.88 11.03 18.76
C PRO A 255 19.12 11.90 18.72
N VAL A 256 19.70 12.27 19.86
CA VAL A 256 20.89 13.11 19.90
C VAL A 256 22.12 12.33 19.43
N SER A 257 22.44 11.21 20.08
CA SER A 257 23.65 10.46 19.74
C SER A 257 23.54 9.82 18.37
N CYS A 258 22.38 9.27 18.03
CA CYS A 258 22.17 8.65 16.73
C CYS A 258 22.25 9.66 15.58
N MET A 259 21.68 10.86 15.73
CA MET A 259 21.78 11.90 14.68
C MET A 259 23.19 12.47 14.53
N GLN A 260 24.02 12.48 15.59
CA GLN A 260 25.44 12.82 15.46
C GLN A 260 26.19 11.83 14.54
N GLU A 261 25.90 10.53 14.66
CA GLU A 261 26.47 9.51 13.77
C GLU A 261 25.99 9.71 12.33
N VAL A 262 24.67 9.86 12.13
CA VAL A 262 24.09 10.04 10.79
C VAL A 262 24.61 11.29 10.10
N THR A 263 24.61 12.43 10.79
CA THR A 263 25.06 13.71 10.22
C THR A 263 26.56 13.73 9.92
N THR A 264 27.36 12.98 10.68
CA THR A 264 28.79 12.78 10.37
C THR A 264 28.96 12.14 8.99
N ILE A 265 28.20 11.08 8.69
CA ILE A 265 28.23 10.43 7.37
C ILE A 265 27.65 11.36 6.30
N TRP A 266 26.47 11.93 6.58
CA TRP A 266 25.74 12.81 5.67
C TRP A 266 26.64 13.96 5.20
N TYR A 267 27.22 14.74 6.12
CA TYR A 267 28.07 15.88 5.79
C TYR A 267 29.41 15.47 5.17
N ALA A 268 29.98 14.33 5.56
CA ALA A 268 31.18 13.82 4.91
C ALA A 268 30.94 13.49 3.42
N ALA A 269 29.71 13.11 3.05
CA ALA A 269 29.34 12.84 1.66
C ALA A 269 29.12 14.11 0.82
N PHE A 270 28.88 15.28 1.42
CA PHE A 270 28.83 16.57 0.70
C PHE A 270 30.21 17.13 0.34
N GLN A 271 31.28 16.68 1.01
CA GLN A 271 32.61 17.27 0.88
C GLN A 271 33.41 16.69 -0.30
N SER A 272 33.01 16.95 -1.55
CA SER A 272 33.95 16.78 -2.69
C SER A 272 33.53 17.49 -3.98
N HIS A 273 34.00 18.73 -4.16
CA HIS A 273 34.81 19.12 -5.32
C HIS A 273 35.74 20.29 -4.91
N PRO A 274 37.06 20.23 -5.22
CA PRO A 274 37.91 21.42 -5.25
C PRO A 274 37.52 22.38 -6.39
#